data_AF-A0A7J7G0U8-F1
#
_entry.id   AF-A0A7J7G0U8-F1
#
_cell.length_a   1.000
_cell.length_b   1.000
_cell.length_c   1.000
_cell.angle_alpha   90.00
_cell.angle_beta   90.00
_cell.angle_gamma   90.00
#
_symmetry.space_group_name_H-M   'P 1'
#
loop_
_entity.id
_entity.type
_entity.pdbx_description
1 polymer ?
#
loop_
_entity_poly.entity_id
_entity_poly.type
_entity_poly.pdbx_seq_one_letter_code
_entity_poly.pdbx_strand_id
1 'polypeptide(L)'
;MDAEKVAELKNFVEQCKSNPSIIHKPSLVFFKTYLQSLGARIPPAVPKSDEDDGEHLDAKKSNLSNDDILDEDIVESDVELDNIDVVEPDNDPPQKMGDRSIEVTEENRDASQILKSKAMDSISEDKLHEAIDHLTEAVMLNPSSSILYATRASVYVKLNKPIAAIRDADAALQINRDSAKGYKIRGMARAMLGQWEAAAKDLHVASNLDYDEEIGMVLKKVEPNAHRIEEHRRKYERLHKEREQRKIEHARKQRRGEAKYEREMKMEQPSESKASDPEAASALKEGQVIGIHSAGELEKMLKAASKSSRLAVLYFTATWCGPCRFISPLFTTLAGKYQKVVFLKVDID
;
A
#
# COMPACT_ATOMS: atom_id res chain seq x y z
N MET A 1 4.87 -10.24 -13.55
CA MET A 1 3.99 -9.50 -12.63
C MET A 1 4.40 -9.90 -11.23
N ASP A 2 4.51 -8.95 -10.31
CA ASP A 2 4.96 -9.18 -8.93
C ASP A 2 4.01 -10.15 -8.19
N ALA A 3 4.55 -11.06 -7.37
CA ALA A 3 3.78 -12.09 -6.69
C ALA A 3 2.80 -11.51 -5.66
N GLU A 4 3.19 -10.42 -5.00
CA GLU A 4 2.35 -9.71 -4.02
C GLU A 4 1.15 -9.04 -4.71
N LYS A 5 1.38 -8.37 -5.83
CA LYS A 5 0.32 -7.73 -6.63
C LYS A 5 -0.69 -8.74 -7.19
N VAL A 6 -0.24 -9.97 -7.50
CA VAL A 6 -1.13 -11.06 -7.92
C VAL A 6 -2.00 -11.54 -6.75
N ALA A 7 -1.48 -11.55 -5.52
CA ALA A 7 -2.25 -11.93 -4.33
C ALA A 7 -3.32 -10.88 -3.99
N GLU A 8 -2.98 -9.59 -4.05
CA GLU A 8 -3.93 -8.48 -3.86
C GLU A 8 -5.06 -8.52 -4.89
N LEU A 9 -4.73 -8.75 -6.17
CA LEU A 9 -5.72 -8.87 -7.24
C LEU A 9 -6.67 -10.05 -7.00
N LYS A 10 -6.17 -11.19 -6.52
CA LYS A 10 -7.01 -12.35 -6.18
C LYS A 10 -8.01 -12.02 -5.07
N ASN A 11 -7.55 -11.34 -4.01
CA ASN A 11 -8.42 -10.92 -2.91
C ASN A 11 -9.51 -9.95 -3.38
N PHE A 12 -9.15 -8.97 -4.21
CA PHE A 12 -10.11 -8.04 -4.79
C PHE A 12 -11.18 -8.74 -5.64
N VAL A 13 -10.78 -9.73 -6.44
CA VAL A 13 -11.73 -10.54 -7.24
C VAL A 13 -12.70 -11.32 -6.35
N GLU A 14 -12.23 -11.85 -5.22
CA GLU A 14 -13.11 -12.51 -4.23
C GLU A 14 -14.11 -11.55 -3.59
N GLN A 15 -13.71 -10.31 -3.32
CA GLN A 15 -14.60 -9.26 -2.83
C GLN A 15 -15.66 -8.87 -3.86
N CYS A 16 -15.29 -8.74 -5.14
CA CYS A 16 -16.25 -8.47 -6.21
C CYS A 16 -17.26 -9.62 -6.41
N LYS A 17 -16.83 -10.87 -6.20
CA LYS A 17 -17.74 -12.04 -6.22
C LYS A 17 -18.73 -12.03 -5.05
N SER A 18 -18.25 -11.60 -3.88
CA SER A 18 -19.06 -11.55 -2.66
C SER A 18 -20.03 -10.36 -2.66
N ASN A 19 -19.65 -9.23 -3.26
CA ASN A 19 -20.48 -8.04 -3.38
C ASN A 19 -20.30 -7.36 -4.76
N PRO A 20 -21.15 -7.68 -5.74
CA PRO A 20 -21.08 -7.11 -7.09
C PRO A 20 -21.29 -5.59 -7.16
N SER A 21 -21.87 -4.98 -6.11
CA SER A 21 -22.14 -3.54 -6.06
C SER A 21 -20.86 -2.69 -6.02
N ILE A 22 -19.73 -3.29 -5.60
CA ILE A 22 -18.42 -2.62 -5.54
C ILE A 22 -17.98 -2.12 -6.93
N ILE A 23 -18.37 -2.84 -7.99
CA ILE A 23 -18.02 -2.51 -9.38
C ILE A 23 -18.65 -1.17 -9.83
N HIS A 24 -19.69 -0.70 -9.14
CA HIS A 24 -20.37 0.56 -9.46
C HIS A 24 -19.80 1.77 -8.69
N LYS A 25 -18.73 1.61 -7.89
CA LYS A 25 -18.08 2.74 -7.21
C LYS A 25 -17.38 3.68 -8.22
N PRO A 26 -17.40 5.01 -8.01
CA PRO A 26 -16.75 5.98 -8.89
C PRO A 26 -15.24 5.74 -9.10
N SER A 27 -14.53 5.22 -8.10
CA SER A 27 -13.10 4.92 -8.19
C SER A 27 -12.75 3.72 -9.08
N LEU A 28 -13.73 2.89 -9.46
CA LEU A 28 -13.54 1.66 -10.23
C LEU A 28 -14.12 1.75 -11.65
N VAL A 29 -14.37 2.97 -12.16
CA VAL A 29 -14.90 3.20 -13.51
C VAL A 29 -13.99 2.58 -14.59
N PHE A 30 -12.67 2.73 -14.49
CA PHE A 30 -11.73 2.13 -15.45
C PHE A 30 -11.87 0.60 -15.53
N PHE A 31 -12.08 -0.05 -14.37
CA PHE A 31 -12.21 -1.50 -14.27
C PHE A 31 -13.56 -1.97 -14.83
N LYS A 32 -14.63 -1.22 -14.59
CA LYS A 32 -15.94 -1.45 -15.19
C LYS A 32 -15.87 -1.37 -16.71
N THR A 33 -15.24 -0.33 -17.26
CA THR A 33 -15.06 -0.17 -18.72
C THR A 33 -14.22 -1.28 -19.32
N TYR A 34 -13.17 -1.73 -18.64
CA TYR A 34 -12.37 -2.88 -19.05
C TYR A 34 -13.16 -4.19 -19.08
N LEU A 35 -13.97 -4.46 -18.06
CA LEU A 35 -14.83 -5.66 -18.06
C LEU A 35 -15.87 -5.62 -19.19
N GLN A 36 -16.43 -4.45 -19.48
CA GLN A 36 -17.36 -4.27 -20.59
C GLN A 36 -16.69 -4.44 -21.96
N SER A 37 -15.43 -4.01 -22.14
CA SER A 37 -14.69 -4.22 -23.40
C SER A 37 -14.40 -5.70 -23.66
N LEU A 38 -14.31 -6.51 -22.61
CA LEU A 38 -14.22 -7.97 -22.67
C LEU A 38 -15.57 -8.68 -22.85
N GLY A 39 -16.67 -7.93 -22.97
CA GLY A 39 -18.03 -8.48 -23.15
C GLY A 39 -18.67 -9.01 -21.86
N ALA A 40 -18.15 -8.65 -20.68
CA ALA A 40 -18.74 -9.09 -19.42
C ALA A 40 -20.09 -8.37 -19.15
N ARG A 41 -21.10 -9.14 -18.72
CA ARG A 41 -22.42 -8.61 -18.37
C ARG A 41 -22.48 -8.29 -16.87
N ILE A 42 -22.36 -7.01 -16.53
CA ILE A 42 -22.35 -6.53 -15.14
C ILE A 42 -23.81 -6.35 -14.67
N PRO A 43 -24.21 -6.91 -13.52
CA PRO A 43 -25.55 -6.70 -12.95
C PRO A 43 -25.83 -5.19 -12.70
N PRO A 44 -27.05 -4.70 -12.97
CA PRO A 44 -27.40 -3.30 -12.72
C PRO A 44 -27.33 -2.98 -11.23
N ALA A 45 -26.93 -1.74 -10.90
CA ALA A 45 -26.93 -1.25 -9.53
C ALA A 45 -28.38 -1.22 -9.01
N VAL A 46 -28.61 -1.80 -7.83
CA VAL A 46 -29.92 -1.71 -7.18
C VAL A 46 -30.15 -0.23 -6.79
N PRO A 47 -31.27 0.40 -7.17
CA PRO A 47 -31.52 1.80 -6.84
C PRO A 47 -31.64 1.99 -5.33
N LYS A 48 -30.93 2.97 -4.76
CA LYS A 48 -31.28 3.55 -3.46
C LYS A 48 -32.08 4.82 -3.72
N SER A 49 -33.26 4.91 -3.11
CA SER A 49 -34.06 6.11 -2.99
C SER A 49 -33.33 7.15 -2.14
N ASP A 50 -33.31 8.38 -2.62
CA ASP A 50 -32.88 9.56 -1.87
C ASP A 50 -33.97 10.00 -0.87
N GLU A 51 -33.52 10.71 0.17
CA GLU A 51 -34.22 11.34 1.30
C GLU A 51 -34.55 10.44 2.50
N ASP A 52 -33.77 10.54 3.59
CA ASP A 52 -34.12 11.43 4.72
C ASP A 52 -32.99 11.44 5.76
N ASP A 53 -32.68 12.64 6.23
CA ASP A 53 -31.81 12.95 7.34
C ASP A 53 -32.52 12.54 8.64
N GLY A 54 -32.10 11.43 9.26
CA GLY A 54 -32.69 11.02 10.53
C GLY A 54 -31.93 9.88 11.18
N GLU A 55 -31.38 10.16 12.36
CA GLU A 55 -30.71 9.20 13.23
C GLU A 55 -31.47 7.87 13.36
N HIS A 56 -30.78 6.75 13.17
CA HIS A 56 -30.96 5.63 14.08
C HIS A 56 -29.70 4.76 14.12
N LEU A 57 -29.00 4.93 15.25
CA LEU A 57 -28.31 3.85 15.92
C LEU A 57 -29.22 2.62 15.92
N ASP A 58 -28.81 1.53 15.26
CA ASP A 58 -29.15 0.20 15.77
C ASP A 58 -28.18 -0.89 15.31
N ALA A 59 -27.51 -1.43 16.32
CA ALA A 59 -27.43 -2.86 16.58
C ALA A 59 -26.87 -3.76 15.46
N LYS A 60 -25.60 -3.52 15.09
CA LYS A 60 -24.68 -4.62 14.72
C LYS A 60 -23.23 -4.29 15.07
N LYS A 61 -23.03 -3.77 16.29
CA LYS A 61 -21.74 -3.81 17.00
C LYS A 61 -21.79 -4.90 18.05
N SER A 62 -21.68 -6.14 17.62
CA SER A 62 -21.23 -7.21 18.50
C SER A 62 -20.32 -8.11 17.69
N ASN A 63 -19.04 -8.13 18.08
CA ASN A 63 -17.92 -8.89 17.51
C ASN A 63 -17.08 -8.18 16.42
N LEU A 64 -16.83 -6.88 16.56
CA LEU A 64 -15.55 -6.35 16.11
C LEU A 64 -14.61 -6.40 17.32
N SER A 65 -13.48 -7.06 17.13
CA SER A 65 -12.43 -7.09 18.14
C SER A 65 -11.92 -5.67 18.35
N ASN A 66 -11.38 -5.35 19.54
CA ASN A 66 -10.84 -4.00 19.81
C ASN A 66 -9.73 -3.57 18.84
N ASP A 67 -9.14 -4.51 18.08
CA ASP A 67 -8.16 -4.21 17.04
C ASP A 67 -8.79 -3.59 15.77
N ASP A 68 -10.06 -3.88 15.47
CA ASP A 68 -10.72 -3.40 14.25
C ASP A 68 -11.09 -1.90 14.29
N ILE A 69 -11.03 -1.25 15.47
CA ILE A 69 -11.36 0.16 15.66
C ILE A 69 -10.17 1.08 15.32
N LEU A 70 -8.95 0.53 15.20
CA LEU A 70 -7.73 1.30 14.89
C LEU A 70 -7.45 1.45 13.40
N ASP A 71 -8.25 0.78 12.57
CA ASP A 71 -8.14 0.76 11.12
C ASP A 71 -9.25 1.54 10.43
N GLU A 72 -9.66 2.68 10.99
CA GLU A 72 -10.29 3.71 10.16
C GLU A 72 -9.28 4.18 9.10
N ASP A 73 -9.56 3.86 7.85
CA ASP A 73 -8.75 4.24 6.70
C ASP A 73 -8.58 5.77 6.68
N ILE A 74 -7.33 6.24 6.57
CA ILE A 74 -7.07 7.67 6.35
C ILE A 74 -7.70 8.00 5.01
N VAL A 75 -8.86 8.64 5.02
CA VAL A 75 -9.52 9.11 3.81
C VAL A 75 -8.67 10.24 3.25
N GLU A 76 -7.87 9.91 2.25
CA GLU A 76 -7.08 10.89 1.49
C GLU A 76 -8.04 11.75 0.67
N SER A 77 -8.21 13.00 1.08
CA SER A 77 -8.93 13.98 0.27
C SER A 77 -8.06 14.40 -0.90
N ASP A 78 -8.60 14.39 -2.12
CA ASP A 78 -7.91 14.89 -3.31
C ASP A 78 -7.50 16.36 -3.13
N VAL A 79 -6.29 16.70 -3.59
CA VAL A 79 -5.83 18.10 -3.63
C VAL A 79 -6.42 18.74 -4.88
N GLU A 80 -7.30 19.72 -4.72
CA GLU A 80 -7.72 20.55 -5.84
C GLU A 80 -6.54 21.44 -6.27
N LEU A 81 -6.19 21.40 -7.54
CA LEU A 81 -5.09 22.19 -8.13
C LEU A 81 -5.63 22.97 -9.33
N ASP A 82 -5.10 24.17 -9.54
CA ASP A 82 -5.40 24.93 -10.75
C ASP A 82 -4.57 24.39 -11.92
N ASN A 83 -5.19 23.63 -12.81
CA ASN A 83 -4.53 22.97 -13.93
C ASN A 83 -4.84 23.65 -15.29
N ILE A 84 -5.28 24.91 -15.30
CA ILE A 84 -5.67 25.61 -16.55
C ILE A 84 -4.54 25.64 -17.59
N ASP A 85 -3.31 25.89 -17.15
CA ASP A 85 -2.13 26.01 -18.02
C ASP A 85 -1.39 24.66 -18.23
N VAL A 86 -1.95 23.54 -17.77
CA VAL A 86 -1.33 22.22 -17.90
C VAL A 86 -1.60 21.66 -19.29
N VAL A 87 -0.52 21.26 -19.96
CA VAL A 87 -0.51 20.68 -21.31
C VAL A 87 -0.25 19.19 -21.21
N GLU A 88 -0.81 18.43 -22.14
CA GLU A 88 -0.51 17.01 -22.27
C GLU A 88 0.98 16.78 -22.60
N PRO A 89 1.59 15.71 -22.07
CA PRO A 89 2.97 15.38 -22.40
C PRO A 89 3.14 15.08 -23.91
N ASP A 90 4.21 15.59 -24.53
CA ASP A 90 4.54 15.25 -25.92
C ASP A 90 4.94 13.78 -26.06
N ASN A 91 4.25 13.07 -26.96
CA ASN A 91 4.46 11.65 -27.26
C ASN A 91 5.36 11.43 -28.49
N ASP A 92 6.19 12.41 -28.83
CA ASP A 92 7.12 12.34 -29.95
C ASP A 92 8.34 11.46 -29.62
N PRO A 93 8.97 10.82 -30.63
CA PRO A 93 10.25 10.16 -30.45
C PRO A 93 11.31 11.11 -29.86
N PRO A 94 12.23 10.63 -29.01
CA PRO A 94 13.30 11.45 -28.47
C PRO A 94 14.10 12.17 -29.56
N GLN A 95 14.29 13.48 -29.40
CA GLN A 95 15.01 14.29 -30.38
C GLN A 95 16.49 13.93 -30.46
N LYS A 96 17.15 14.28 -31.57
CA LYS A 96 18.59 14.05 -31.75
C LYS A 96 19.41 14.89 -30.77
N MET A 97 20.27 14.24 -30.00
CA MET A 97 21.05 14.87 -28.92
C MET A 97 22.55 15.04 -29.24
N GLY A 98 23.04 14.50 -30.35
CA GLY A 98 24.48 14.45 -30.64
C GLY A 98 25.25 13.49 -29.70
N ASP A 99 26.52 13.24 -30.03
CA ASP A 99 27.40 12.40 -29.22
C ASP A 99 28.45 13.25 -28.51
N ARG A 100 28.30 13.39 -27.20
CA ARG A 100 29.17 14.22 -26.35
C ARG A 100 30.61 13.71 -26.23
N SER A 101 30.88 12.48 -26.67
CA SER A 101 32.23 11.91 -26.66
C SER A 101 33.09 12.35 -27.85
N ILE A 102 32.47 12.92 -28.89
CA ILE A 102 33.16 13.39 -30.09
C ILE A 102 33.94 14.67 -29.79
N GLU A 103 35.21 14.69 -30.21
CA GLU A 103 36.04 15.90 -30.15
C GLU A 103 35.54 16.94 -31.16
N VAL A 104 35.22 18.14 -30.67
CA VAL A 104 34.71 19.23 -31.50
C VAL A 104 35.87 20.01 -32.08
N THR A 105 36.12 19.84 -33.38
CA THR A 105 37.10 20.64 -34.13
C THR A 105 36.70 22.12 -34.19
N GLU A 106 37.67 23.00 -34.46
CA GLU A 106 37.41 24.44 -34.62
C GLU A 106 36.42 24.71 -35.76
N GLU A 107 36.59 24.02 -36.90
CA GLU A 107 35.66 24.09 -38.04
C GLU A 107 34.22 23.71 -37.64
N ASN A 108 34.04 22.63 -36.88
CA ASN A 108 32.72 22.21 -36.40
C ASN A 108 32.13 23.20 -35.40
N ARG A 109 32.96 23.80 -34.54
CA ARG A 109 32.53 24.84 -33.60
C ARG A 109 32.03 26.07 -34.36
N ASP A 110 32.75 26.53 -35.38
CA ASP A 110 32.38 27.70 -36.17
C ASP A 110 31.12 27.44 -37.00
N ALA A 111 31.04 26.29 -37.66
CA ALA A 111 29.83 25.88 -38.38
C ALA A 111 28.60 25.79 -37.45
N SER A 112 28.79 25.26 -36.22
CA SER A 112 27.75 25.23 -35.19
C SER A 112 27.31 26.64 -34.75
N GLN A 113 28.22 27.60 -34.62
CA GLN A 113 27.86 29.00 -34.31
C GLN A 113 27.07 29.67 -35.45
N ILE A 114 27.43 29.41 -36.70
CA ILE A 114 26.70 29.93 -37.86
C ILE A 114 25.26 29.38 -37.86
N LEU A 115 25.08 28.08 -37.64
CA LEU A 115 23.76 27.46 -37.55
C LEU A 115 22.94 27.99 -36.36
N LYS A 116 23.59 28.23 -35.22
CA LYS A 116 22.95 28.90 -34.08
C LYS A 116 22.47 30.30 -34.44
N SER A 117 23.27 31.08 -35.17
CA SER A 117 22.85 32.41 -35.62
C SER A 117 21.62 32.33 -36.53
N LYS A 118 21.64 31.43 -37.52
CA LYS A 118 20.49 31.18 -38.40
C LYS A 118 19.24 30.76 -37.62
N ALA A 119 19.41 29.92 -36.59
CA ALA A 119 18.29 29.55 -35.73
C ALA A 119 17.72 30.75 -34.96
N MET A 120 18.56 31.67 -34.49
CA MET A 120 18.09 32.88 -33.82
C MET A 120 17.31 33.78 -34.78
N ASP A 121 17.76 33.89 -36.03
CA ASP A 121 17.02 34.61 -37.09
C ASP A 121 15.65 33.94 -37.31
N SER A 122 15.60 32.62 -37.47
CA SER A 122 14.34 31.86 -37.57
C SER A 122 13.43 32.04 -36.34
N ILE A 123 13.98 32.11 -35.12
CA ILE A 123 13.21 32.39 -33.88
C ILE A 123 12.61 33.80 -33.92
N SER A 124 13.36 34.79 -34.43
CA SER A 124 12.88 36.16 -34.54
C SER A 124 11.76 36.33 -35.58
N GLU A 125 11.77 35.48 -36.61
CA GLU A 125 10.72 35.38 -37.64
C GLU A 125 9.56 34.44 -37.25
N ASP A 126 9.56 33.92 -36.02
CA ASP A 126 8.59 32.95 -35.49
C ASP A 126 8.51 31.62 -36.26
N LYS A 127 9.55 31.30 -37.04
CA LYS A 127 9.70 30.02 -37.75
C LYS A 127 10.30 28.95 -36.83
N LEU A 128 9.52 28.53 -35.85
CA LEU A 128 9.99 27.68 -34.74
C LEU A 128 10.48 26.28 -35.18
N HIS A 129 9.85 25.68 -36.20
CA HIS A 129 10.30 24.38 -36.73
C HIS A 129 11.66 24.47 -37.44
N GLU A 130 11.84 25.47 -38.30
CA GLU A 130 13.13 25.73 -38.97
C GLU A 130 14.24 26.04 -37.93
N ALA A 131 13.91 26.78 -36.87
CA ALA A 131 14.83 27.03 -35.78
C ALA A 131 15.28 25.73 -35.08
N ILE A 132 14.38 24.76 -34.87
CA ILE A 132 14.73 23.46 -34.30
C ILE A 132 15.65 22.67 -35.22
N ASP A 133 15.42 22.71 -36.53
CA ASP A 133 16.26 22.01 -37.50
C ASP A 133 17.68 22.58 -37.48
N HIS A 134 17.82 23.90 -37.58
CA HIS A 134 19.11 24.59 -37.47
C HIS A 134 19.82 24.30 -36.12
N LEU A 135 19.10 24.34 -35.00
CA LEU A 135 19.67 24.03 -33.68
C LEU A 135 20.05 22.55 -33.56
N THR A 136 19.31 21.66 -34.18
CA THR A 136 19.60 20.22 -34.17
C THR A 136 20.87 19.93 -34.94
N GLU A 137 21.04 20.51 -36.12
CA GLU A 137 22.31 20.44 -36.86
C GLU A 137 23.47 21.05 -36.06
N ALA A 138 23.25 22.21 -35.42
CA ALA A 138 24.26 22.84 -34.57
C ALA A 138 24.69 21.94 -33.40
N VAL A 139 23.74 21.25 -32.76
CA VAL A 139 24.01 20.28 -31.67
C VAL A 139 24.78 19.06 -32.17
N MET A 140 24.48 18.57 -33.38
CA MET A 140 25.21 17.44 -33.95
C MET A 140 26.69 17.78 -34.23
N LEU A 141 26.99 19.04 -34.57
CA LEU A 141 28.36 19.52 -34.77
C LEU A 141 29.08 19.87 -33.46
N ASN A 142 28.35 20.36 -32.46
CA ASN A 142 28.91 20.75 -31.16
C ASN A 142 28.02 20.29 -29.98
N PRO A 143 28.07 18.99 -29.63
CA PRO A 143 27.25 18.42 -28.57
C PRO A 143 27.74 18.80 -27.15
N SER A 144 28.85 19.52 -27.02
CA SER A 144 29.36 20.01 -25.73
C SER A 144 28.87 21.42 -25.38
N SER A 145 28.01 22.04 -26.21
CA SER A 145 27.53 23.40 -25.98
C SER A 145 26.22 23.45 -25.20
N SER A 146 26.28 23.83 -23.92
CA SER A 146 25.11 24.05 -23.06
C SER A 146 24.11 25.04 -23.67
N ILE A 147 24.61 26.09 -24.34
CA ILE A 147 23.79 27.17 -24.89
C ILE A 147 22.89 26.67 -26.03
N LEU A 148 23.35 25.72 -26.85
CA LEU A 148 22.56 25.17 -27.94
C LEU A 148 21.35 24.40 -27.40
N TYR A 149 21.57 23.52 -26.44
CA TYR A 149 20.48 22.78 -25.79
C TYR A 149 19.51 23.74 -25.08
N ALA A 150 20.00 24.71 -24.30
CA ALA A 150 19.13 25.68 -23.62
C ALA A 150 18.31 26.54 -24.61
N THR A 151 18.86 26.85 -25.77
CA THR A 151 18.15 27.61 -26.82
C THR A 151 17.12 26.72 -27.52
N ARG A 152 17.46 25.48 -27.87
CA ARG A 152 16.50 24.54 -28.47
C ARG A 152 15.36 24.18 -27.52
N ALA A 153 15.66 23.99 -26.23
CA ALA A 153 14.67 23.82 -25.17
C ALA A 153 13.68 25.00 -25.12
N SER A 154 14.16 26.25 -25.26
CA SER A 154 13.28 27.42 -25.27
C SER A 154 12.34 27.45 -26.47
N VAL A 155 12.76 26.93 -27.63
CA VAL A 155 11.90 26.78 -28.81
C VAL A 155 10.87 25.68 -28.57
N TYR A 156 11.24 24.57 -27.94
CA TYR A 156 10.29 23.52 -27.58
C TYR A 156 9.22 23.99 -26.58
N VAL A 157 9.56 24.85 -25.62
CA VAL A 157 8.57 25.49 -24.74
C VAL A 157 7.57 26.31 -25.55
N LYS A 158 8.03 27.13 -26.50
CA LYS A 158 7.15 27.90 -27.39
C LYS A 158 6.23 27.02 -28.26
N LEU A 159 6.66 25.81 -28.59
CA LEU A 159 5.88 24.82 -29.33
C LEU A 159 4.98 23.92 -28.46
N ASN A 160 4.88 24.19 -27.16
CA ASN A 160 4.14 23.33 -26.23
C ASN A 160 4.63 21.86 -26.22
N LYS A 161 5.95 21.66 -26.33
CA LYS A 161 6.61 20.34 -26.23
C LYS A 161 7.47 20.23 -24.96
N PRO A 162 6.86 20.13 -23.77
CA PRO A 162 7.57 20.24 -22.50
C PRO A 162 8.54 19.08 -22.21
N ILE A 163 8.28 17.84 -22.61
CA ILE A 163 9.19 16.71 -22.40
C ILE A 163 10.45 16.88 -23.26
N ALA A 164 10.31 17.23 -24.54
CA ALA A 164 11.45 17.58 -25.38
C ALA A 164 12.28 18.73 -24.78
N ALA A 165 11.61 19.77 -24.28
CA ALA A 165 12.28 20.90 -23.61
C ALA A 165 13.04 20.46 -22.34
N ILE A 166 12.46 19.59 -21.50
CA ILE A 166 13.10 19.08 -20.28
C ILE A 166 14.36 18.29 -20.63
N ARG A 167 14.32 17.41 -21.65
CA ARG A 167 15.50 16.63 -22.08
C ARG A 167 16.66 17.53 -22.49
N ASP A 168 16.39 18.57 -23.27
CA ASP A 168 17.41 19.54 -23.68
C ASP A 168 17.88 20.39 -22.48
N ALA A 169 16.99 20.84 -21.61
CA ALA A 169 17.37 21.61 -20.43
C ALA A 169 18.23 20.78 -19.46
N ASP A 170 17.93 19.50 -19.30
CA ASP A 170 18.76 18.57 -18.52
C ASP A 170 20.14 18.36 -19.16
N ALA A 171 20.21 18.20 -20.49
CA ALA A 171 21.48 18.14 -21.20
C ALA A 171 22.30 19.45 -21.03
N ALA A 172 21.64 20.61 -21.12
CA ALA A 172 22.26 21.91 -20.89
C ALA A 172 22.85 22.02 -19.48
N LEU A 173 22.10 21.58 -18.46
CA LEU A 173 22.50 21.62 -17.04
C LEU A 173 23.56 20.58 -16.69
N GLN A 174 23.62 19.44 -17.40
CA GLN A 174 24.72 18.49 -17.27
C GLN A 174 26.05 19.06 -17.79
N ILE A 175 26.00 19.97 -18.76
CA ILE A 175 27.19 20.64 -19.31
C ILE A 175 27.55 21.85 -18.45
N ASN A 176 26.57 22.68 -18.10
CA ASN A 176 26.75 23.86 -17.25
C ASN A 176 25.70 23.86 -16.13
N ARG A 177 26.14 23.47 -14.93
CA ARG A 177 25.27 23.34 -13.75
C ARG A 177 24.77 24.67 -13.20
N ASP A 178 25.41 25.79 -13.57
CA ASP A 178 25.09 27.14 -13.10
C ASP A 178 24.34 27.96 -14.18
N SER A 179 23.75 27.28 -15.17
CA SER A 179 22.98 27.93 -16.21
C SER A 179 21.60 28.36 -15.70
N ALA A 180 21.43 29.66 -15.41
CA ALA A 180 20.13 30.24 -15.06
C ALA A 180 19.06 29.95 -16.13
N LYS A 181 19.40 30.11 -17.41
CA LYS A 181 18.52 29.78 -18.55
C LYS A 181 18.12 28.30 -18.57
N GLY A 182 19.03 27.39 -18.25
CA GLY A 182 18.74 25.96 -18.16
C GLY A 182 17.67 25.65 -17.11
N TYR A 183 17.83 26.20 -15.89
CA TYR A 183 16.82 26.05 -14.83
C TYR A 183 15.50 26.73 -15.18
N LYS A 184 15.52 27.94 -15.74
CA LYS A 184 14.31 28.68 -16.15
C LYS A 184 13.48 27.84 -17.12
N ILE A 185 14.09 27.36 -18.20
CA ILE A 185 13.37 26.59 -19.22
C ILE A 185 12.87 25.25 -18.68
N ARG A 186 13.66 24.56 -17.85
CA ARG A 186 13.21 23.31 -17.22
C ARG A 186 12.04 23.55 -16.27
N GLY A 187 12.10 24.61 -15.47
CA GLY A 187 11.03 25.01 -14.56
C GLY A 187 9.73 25.35 -15.29
N MET A 188 9.82 26.12 -16.38
CA MET A 188 8.66 26.42 -17.25
C MET A 188 8.07 25.14 -17.86
N ALA A 189 8.89 24.28 -18.44
CA ALA A 189 8.42 23.03 -19.04
C ALA A 189 7.79 22.08 -18.01
N ARG A 190 8.32 22.03 -16.78
CA ARG A 190 7.73 21.27 -15.67
C ARG A 190 6.39 21.86 -15.21
N ALA A 191 6.26 23.18 -15.19
CA ALA A 191 4.98 23.83 -14.89
C ALA A 191 3.91 23.47 -15.92
N MET A 192 4.26 23.43 -17.21
CA MET A 192 3.36 22.98 -18.28
C MET A 192 2.91 21.52 -18.09
N LEU A 193 3.71 20.67 -17.43
CA LEU A 193 3.33 19.29 -17.11
C LEU A 193 2.61 19.13 -15.77
N GLY A 194 2.29 20.22 -15.08
CA GLY A 194 1.70 20.18 -13.73
C GLY A 194 2.65 19.70 -12.65
N GLN A 195 3.96 19.67 -12.90
CA GLN A 195 4.98 19.28 -11.93
C GLN A 195 5.35 20.48 -11.03
N TRP A 196 4.37 20.97 -10.29
CA TRP A 196 4.43 22.28 -9.61
C TRP A 196 5.59 22.43 -8.61
N GLU A 197 5.83 21.44 -7.75
CA GLU A 197 6.92 21.49 -6.77
C GLU A 197 8.30 21.54 -7.45
N ALA A 198 8.50 20.72 -8.47
CA ALA A 198 9.76 20.65 -9.21
C ALA A 198 9.98 21.91 -10.07
N ALA A 199 8.90 22.46 -10.63
CA ALA A 199 8.91 23.72 -11.36
C ALA A 199 9.29 24.89 -10.45
N ALA A 200 8.66 25.04 -9.29
CA ALA A 200 8.96 26.09 -8.31
C ALA A 200 10.44 26.06 -7.90
N LYS A 201 10.95 24.85 -7.59
CA LYS A 201 12.35 24.65 -7.22
C LYS A 201 13.32 25.12 -8.30
N ASP A 202 13.10 24.72 -9.55
CA ASP A 202 13.96 25.15 -10.66
C ASP A 202 13.89 26.66 -10.89
N LEU A 203 12.69 27.24 -10.86
CA LEU A 203 12.50 28.67 -11.07
C LEU A 203 13.12 29.51 -9.95
N HIS A 204 13.08 29.07 -8.70
CA HIS A 204 13.81 29.74 -7.61
C HIS A 204 15.32 29.66 -7.81
N VAL A 205 15.86 28.50 -8.22
CA VAL A 205 17.29 28.39 -8.54
C VAL A 205 17.65 29.32 -9.69
N ALA A 206 16.83 29.37 -10.75
CA ALA A 206 17.04 30.28 -11.87
C ALA A 206 17.05 31.75 -11.41
N SER A 207 16.04 32.18 -10.64
CA SER A 207 15.92 33.55 -10.10
C SER A 207 17.09 33.96 -9.21
N ASN A 208 17.63 33.02 -8.42
CA ASN A 208 18.79 33.26 -7.57
C ASN A 208 20.10 33.40 -8.36
N LEU A 209 20.21 32.73 -9.52
CA LEU A 209 21.37 32.80 -10.40
C LEU A 209 21.33 34.06 -11.27
N ASP A 210 20.16 34.35 -11.86
CA ASP A 210 19.93 35.53 -12.69
C ASP A 210 18.46 35.96 -12.58
N TYR A 211 18.25 37.22 -12.22
CA TYR A 211 16.91 37.76 -12.07
C TYR A 211 16.30 38.06 -13.44
N ASP A 212 15.12 37.51 -13.69
CA ASP A 212 14.39 37.67 -14.94
C ASP A 212 12.89 37.83 -14.60
N GLU A 213 12.26 38.87 -15.14
CA GLU A 213 10.86 39.22 -14.84
C GLU A 213 9.89 38.09 -15.22
N GLU A 214 10.19 37.33 -16.29
CA GLU A 214 9.40 36.18 -16.72
C GLU A 214 9.41 35.08 -15.66
N ILE A 215 10.55 34.84 -14.99
CA ILE A 215 10.64 33.88 -13.88
C ILE A 215 9.66 34.27 -12.77
N GLY A 216 9.61 35.55 -12.40
CA GLY A 216 8.69 36.05 -11.38
C GLY A 216 7.22 35.87 -11.78
N MET A 217 6.87 36.07 -13.05
CA MET A 217 5.51 35.83 -13.55
C MET A 217 5.14 34.34 -13.50
N VAL A 218 6.06 33.44 -13.87
CA VAL A 218 5.81 31.99 -13.83
C VAL A 218 5.70 31.51 -12.37
N LEU A 219 6.56 31.98 -11.46
CA LEU A 219 6.50 31.63 -10.04
C LEU A 219 5.14 31.96 -9.42
N LYS A 220 4.55 33.12 -9.72
CA LYS A 220 3.22 33.50 -9.24
C LYS A 220 2.11 32.50 -9.61
N LYS A 221 2.27 31.80 -10.74
CA LYS A 221 1.34 30.74 -11.18
C LYS A 221 1.65 29.38 -10.53
N VAL A 222 2.92 29.07 -10.34
CA VAL A 222 3.39 27.75 -9.88
C VAL A 222 3.32 27.60 -8.36
N GLU A 223 3.67 28.64 -7.61
CA GLU A 223 3.78 28.62 -6.15
C GLU A 223 2.49 28.20 -5.43
N PRO A 224 1.28 28.70 -5.80
CA PRO A 224 0.05 28.31 -5.11
C PRO A 224 -0.21 26.80 -5.16
N ASN A 225 -0.04 26.18 -6.33
CA ASN A 225 -0.20 24.73 -6.48
C ASN A 225 0.90 23.96 -5.75
N ALA A 226 2.16 24.42 -5.83
CA ALA A 226 3.26 23.81 -5.10
C ALA A 226 3.03 23.84 -3.58
N HIS A 227 2.53 24.95 -3.04
CA HIS A 227 2.18 25.10 -1.62
C HIS A 227 1.05 24.16 -1.21
N ARG A 228 -0.03 24.07 -2.00
CA ARG A 228 -1.16 23.17 -1.71
C ARG A 228 -0.73 21.70 -1.65
N ILE A 229 0.15 21.28 -2.57
CA ILE A 229 0.73 19.92 -2.58
C ILE A 229 1.57 19.69 -1.32
N GLU A 230 2.45 20.62 -0.99
CA GLU A 230 3.33 20.48 0.18
C GLU A 230 2.53 20.47 1.50
N GLU A 231 1.53 21.33 1.63
CA GLU A 231 0.65 21.37 2.81
C GLU A 231 -0.15 20.08 2.96
N HIS A 232 -0.69 19.54 1.87
CA HIS A 232 -1.38 18.26 1.86
C HIS A 232 -0.45 17.11 2.28
N ARG A 233 0.75 17.02 1.69
CA ARG A 233 1.77 16.03 2.06
C ARG A 233 2.11 16.11 3.54
N ARG A 234 2.37 17.32 4.07
CA ARG A 234 2.63 17.52 5.51
C ARG A 234 1.47 17.12 6.39
N LYS A 235 0.23 17.41 5.99
CA LYS A 235 -0.97 16.98 6.72
C LYS A 235 -1.07 15.45 6.74
N TYR A 236 -0.86 14.82 5.60
CA TYR A 236 -0.93 13.37 5.44
C TYR A 236 0.15 12.65 6.24
N GLU A 237 1.40 13.13 6.20
CA GLU A 237 2.48 12.60 7.02
C GLU A 237 2.21 12.71 8.53
N ARG A 238 1.60 13.81 8.99
CA ARG A 238 1.20 13.97 10.39
C ARG A 238 0.15 12.95 10.80
N LEU A 239 -0.89 12.78 9.98
CA LEU A 239 -1.96 11.81 10.23
C LEU A 239 -1.42 10.37 10.27
N HIS A 240 -0.53 10.00 9.34
CA HIS A 240 0.15 8.70 9.35
C HIS A 240 0.99 8.49 10.60
N LYS A 241 1.84 9.47 10.96
CA LYS A 241 2.66 9.38 12.18
C LYS A 241 1.80 9.24 13.44
N GLU A 242 0.69 9.96 13.53
CA GLU A 242 -0.24 9.87 14.66
C GLU A 242 -0.93 8.49 14.70
N ARG A 243 -1.36 7.95 13.56
CA ARG A 243 -1.94 6.59 13.49
C ARG A 243 -0.94 5.52 13.93
N GLU A 244 0.30 5.59 13.45
CA GLU A 244 1.36 4.65 13.85
C GLU A 244 1.66 4.76 15.35
N GLN A 245 1.69 5.97 15.90
CA GLN A 245 1.84 6.17 17.35
C GLN A 245 0.67 5.57 18.15
N ARG A 246 -0.58 5.76 17.69
CA ARG A 246 -1.77 5.17 18.32
C ARG A 246 -1.71 3.64 18.29
N LYS A 247 -1.30 3.04 17.17
CA LYS A 247 -1.10 1.58 17.05
C LYS A 247 -0.02 1.07 18.01
N ILE A 248 1.12 1.75 18.09
CA ILE A 248 2.20 1.40 19.02
C ILE A 248 1.74 1.53 20.49
N GLU A 249 1.00 2.59 20.82
CA GLU A 249 0.48 2.80 22.17
C GLU A 249 -0.54 1.73 22.56
N HIS A 250 -1.46 1.39 21.65
CA HIS A 250 -2.44 0.34 21.87
C HIS A 250 -1.78 -1.03 22.09
N ALA A 251 -0.84 -1.40 21.21
CA ALA A 251 -0.05 -2.63 21.36
C ALA A 251 0.77 -2.65 22.67
N ARG A 252 1.22 -1.48 23.16
CA ARG A 252 1.90 -1.37 24.47
C ARG A 252 0.93 -1.57 25.63
N LYS A 253 -0.29 -1.03 25.54
CA LYS A 253 -1.36 -1.21 26.54
C LYS A 253 -1.82 -2.67 26.61
N GLN A 254 -2.04 -3.32 25.47
CA GLN A 254 -2.37 -4.76 25.39
C GLN A 254 -1.30 -5.61 26.06
N ARG A 255 -0.02 -5.46 25.68
CA ARG A 255 1.09 -6.19 26.31
C ARG A 255 1.20 -5.98 27.82
N ARG A 256 0.93 -4.77 28.30
CA ARG A 256 0.89 -4.48 29.74
C ARG A 256 -0.28 -5.19 30.43
N GLY A 257 -1.45 -5.21 29.79
CA GLY A 257 -2.63 -5.93 30.27
C GLY A 257 -2.39 -7.44 30.36
N GLU A 258 -1.86 -8.03 29.30
CA GLU A 258 -1.49 -9.46 29.24
C GLU A 258 -0.47 -9.83 30.31
N ALA A 259 0.61 -9.05 30.45
CA ALA A 259 1.63 -9.30 31.48
C ALA A 259 1.08 -9.16 32.91
N LYS A 260 0.12 -8.25 33.13
CA LYS A 260 -0.55 -8.10 34.43
C LYS A 260 -1.46 -9.30 34.72
N TYR A 261 -2.28 -9.71 33.76
CA TYR A 261 -3.14 -10.88 33.87
C TYR A 261 -2.34 -12.17 34.12
N GLU A 262 -1.24 -12.36 33.40
CA GLU A 262 -0.35 -13.52 33.60
C GLU A 262 0.26 -13.54 35.01
N ARG A 263 0.62 -12.37 35.56
CA ARG A 263 1.14 -12.24 36.92
C ARG A 263 0.09 -12.55 37.98
N GLU A 264 -1.15 -12.09 37.80
CA GLU A 264 -2.28 -12.38 38.69
C GLU A 264 -2.61 -13.87 38.69
N MET A 265 -2.69 -14.51 37.51
CA MET A 265 -2.88 -15.96 37.38
C MET A 265 -1.78 -16.78 38.08
N LYS A 266 -0.52 -16.33 38.02
CA LYS A 266 0.60 -16.98 38.74
C LYS A 266 0.53 -16.82 40.26
N MET A 267 -0.11 -15.76 40.76
CA MET A 267 -0.28 -15.53 42.21
C MET A 267 -1.50 -16.27 42.79
N GLU A 268 -2.55 -16.47 41.99
CA GLU A 268 -3.78 -17.17 42.43
C GLU A 268 -3.68 -18.71 42.40
N GLN A 269 -2.63 -19.29 41.81
CA GLN A 269 -2.36 -20.72 41.95
C GLN A 269 -1.71 -21.00 43.31
N PRO A 270 -2.38 -21.72 44.25
CA PRO A 270 -1.72 -22.21 45.44
C PRO A 270 -0.60 -23.15 45.03
N SER A 271 0.52 -23.07 45.74
CA SER A 271 1.65 -23.98 45.62
C SER A 271 1.23 -25.42 45.97
N GLU A 272 0.57 -26.13 45.06
CA GLU A 272 0.44 -27.58 45.17
C GLU A 272 1.79 -28.20 44.81
N SER A 273 2.52 -28.50 45.89
CA SER A 273 3.72 -29.31 45.87
C SER A 273 3.51 -30.59 45.06
N LYS A 274 4.44 -30.85 44.13
CA LYS A 274 4.62 -32.14 43.46
C LYS A 274 4.99 -33.21 44.50
N ALA A 275 3.99 -33.84 45.10
CA ALA A 275 4.15 -35.09 45.82
C ALA A 275 3.08 -36.07 45.30
N SER A 276 3.53 -37.05 44.53
CA SER A 276 2.69 -38.15 44.04
C SER A 276 2.29 -39.04 45.21
N ASP A 277 1.03 -38.96 45.64
CA ASP A 277 0.44 -39.87 46.63
C ASP A 277 0.36 -41.30 46.08
N PRO A 278 1.03 -42.30 46.69
CA PRO A 278 0.97 -43.70 46.26
C PRO A 278 -0.42 -44.35 46.45
N GLU A 279 -1.32 -43.72 47.22
CA GLU A 279 -2.68 -44.21 47.46
C GLU A 279 -3.60 -44.02 46.24
N ALA A 280 -3.36 -43.00 45.41
CA ALA A 280 -4.16 -42.74 44.21
C ALA A 280 -3.89 -43.75 43.07
N ALA A 281 -2.68 -44.32 43.01
CA ALA A 281 -2.31 -45.31 42.00
C ALA A 281 -3.01 -46.66 42.20
N SER A 282 -3.33 -47.03 43.45
CA SER A 282 -4.00 -48.30 43.77
C SER A 282 -5.49 -48.33 43.37
N ALA A 283 -6.12 -47.17 43.15
CA ALA A 283 -7.54 -47.09 42.77
C ALA A 283 -7.79 -47.32 41.27
N LEU A 284 -6.76 -47.23 40.42
CA LEU A 284 -6.86 -47.30 38.98
C LEU A 284 -6.39 -48.67 38.47
N LYS A 285 -7.33 -49.60 38.27
CA LYS A 285 -7.04 -50.94 37.75
C LYS A 285 -6.55 -50.87 36.30
N GLU A 286 -5.39 -51.45 36.03
CA GLU A 286 -4.81 -51.51 34.68
C GLU A 286 -5.51 -52.56 33.83
N GLY A 287 -5.70 -52.26 32.54
CA GLY A 287 -6.23 -53.24 31.58
C GLY A 287 -7.74 -53.51 31.69
N GLN A 288 -8.47 -52.80 32.56
CA GLN A 288 -9.90 -53.03 32.81
C GLN A 288 -10.72 -51.75 32.59
N VAL A 289 -11.99 -51.95 32.21
CA VAL A 289 -13.00 -50.88 32.18
C VAL A 289 -13.61 -50.73 33.56
N ILE A 290 -13.56 -49.53 34.13
CA ILE A 290 -14.15 -49.22 35.43
C ILE A 290 -15.56 -48.70 35.21
N GLY A 291 -16.56 -49.40 35.74
CA GLY A 291 -17.96 -48.95 35.74
C GLY A 291 -18.20 -47.88 36.80
N ILE A 292 -18.91 -46.82 36.44
CA ILE A 292 -19.21 -45.66 37.29
C ILE A 292 -20.72 -45.46 37.30
N HIS A 293 -21.29 -45.35 38.50
CA HIS A 293 -22.74 -45.20 38.69
C HIS A 293 -23.10 -43.94 39.50
N SER A 294 -22.12 -43.07 39.79
CA SER A 294 -22.37 -41.79 40.45
C SER A 294 -21.36 -40.70 40.05
N ALA A 295 -21.78 -39.44 40.15
CA ALA A 295 -20.92 -38.28 39.89
C ALA A 295 -19.71 -38.22 40.85
N GLY A 296 -19.91 -38.59 42.12
CA GLY A 296 -18.84 -38.63 43.11
C GLY A 296 -17.75 -39.66 42.80
N GLU A 297 -18.13 -40.83 42.28
CA GLU A 297 -17.17 -41.84 41.80
C GLU A 297 -16.40 -41.35 40.57
N LEU A 298 -17.09 -40.66 39.64
CA LEU A 298 -16.46 -40.09 38.45
C LEU A 298 -15.39 -39.06 38.81
N GLU A 299 -15.72 -38.11 39.66
CA GLU A 299 -14.77 -37.09 40.11
C GLU A 299 -13.56 -37.71 40.83
N LYS A 300 -13.80 -38.74 41.66
CA LYS A 300 -12.73 -39.45 42.36
C LYS A 300 -11.75 -40.10 41.37
N MET A 301 -12.28 -40.77 40.33
CA MET A 301 -11.45 -41.43 39.32
C MET A 301 -10.72 -40.45 38.41
N LEU A 302 -11.36 -39.34 38.03
CA LEU A 302 -10.71 -38.28 37.24
C LEU A 302 -9.61 -37.57 38.03
N LYS A 303 -9.84 -37.28 39.32
CA LYS A 303 -8.82 -36.71 40.21
C LYS A 303 -7.64 -37.68 40.37
N ALA A 304 -7.90 -38.98 40.52
CA ALA A 304 -6.84 -39.99 40.58
C ALA A 304 -6.04 -40.10 39.27
N ALA A 305 -6.70 -40.04 38.11
CA ALA A 305 -6.05 -40.05 36.80
C ALA A 305 -5.19 -38.80 36.58
N SER A 306 -5.70 -37.62 36.98
CA SER A 306 -4.97 -36.35 36.93
C SER A 306 -3.72 -36.38 37.83
N LYS A 307 -3.86 -36.81 39.08
CA LYS A 307 -2.74 -36.95 40.04
C LYS A 307 -1.67 -37.93 39.56
N SER A 308 -2.06 -39.00 38.86
CA SER A 308 -1.14 -40.00 38.30
C SER A 308 -0.64 -39.68 36.88
N SER A 309 -1.02 -38.53 36.31
CA SER A 309 -0.68 -38.12 34.94
C SER A 309 -1.07 -39.16 33.86
N ARG A 310 -2.20 -39.85 34.06
CA ARG A 310 -2.74 -40.85 33.12
C ARG A 310 -3.88 -40.25 32.30
N LEU A 311 -3.90 -40.56 31.00
CA LEU A 311 -5.03 -40.20 30.14
C LEU A 311 -6.27 -41.00 30.57
N ALA A 312 -7.40 -40.30 30.76
CA ALA A 312 -8.69 -40.92 31.04
C ALA A 312 -9.60 -40.83 29.81
N VAL A 313 -10.19 -41.95 29.42
CA VAL A 313 -11.17 -42.04 28.34
C VAL A 313 -12.52 -42.36 28.97
N LEU A 314 -13.49 -41.48 28.75
CA LEU A 314 -14.84 -41.62 29.26
C LEU A 314 -15.76 -42.16 28.17
N TYR A 315 -16.60 -43.12 28.55
CA TYR A 315 -17.62 -43.69 27.69
C TYR A 315 -18.96 -43.69 28.43
N PHE A 316 -19.89 -42.87 27.95
CA PHE A 316 -21.24 -42.79 28.51
C PHE A 316 -22.14 -43.84 27.88
N THR A 317 -22.87 -44.60 28.69
CA THR A 317 -23.72 -45.73 28.28
C THR A 317 -25.07 -45.70 28.97
N ALA A 318 -26.10 -46.19 28.31
CA ALA A 318 -27.45 -46.35 28.87
C ALA A 318 -28.00 -47.73 28.46
N THR A 319 -28.82 -48.39 29.27
CA THR A 319 -29.38 -49.72 28.97
C THR A 319 -30.31 -49.70 27.76
N TRP A 320 -30.97 -48.57 27.51
CA TRP A 320 -31.82 -48.31 26.35
C TRP A 320 -31.04 -47.91 25.08
N CYS A 321 -29.73 -47.67 25.17
CA CYS A 321 -28.91 -47.28 24.02
C CYS A 321 -28.43 -48.51 23.21
N GLY A 322 -29.09 -48.76 22.08
CA GLY A 322 -28.70 -49.83 21.13
C GLY A 322 -27.24 -49.75 20.64
N PRO A 323 -26.77 -48.60 20.10
CA PRO A 323 -25.38 -48.43 19.67
C PRO A 323 -24.34 -48.67 20.77
N CYS A 324 -24.71 -48.39 22.02
CA CYS A 324 -23.83 -48.58 23.17
C CYS A 324 -23.48 -50.06 23.39
N ARG A 325 -24.41 -50.96 23.07
CA ARG A 325 -24.17 -52.42 23.14
C ARG A 325 -23.16 -52.90 22.10
N PHE A 326 -23.08 -52.25 20.94
CA PHE A 326 -22.12 -52.57 19.89
C PHE A 326 -20.70 -52.08 20.19
N ILE A 327 -20.55 -50.90 20.81
CA ILE A 327 -19.23 -50.33 21.10
C ILE A 327 -18.61 -50.84 22.40
N SER A 328 -19.42 -51.34 23.34
CA SER A 328 -18.94 -51.84 24.65
C SER A 328 -17.82 -52.91 24.54
N PRO A 329 -17.90 -53.93 23.65
CA PRO A 329 -16.82 -54.92 23.49
C PRO A 329 -15.52 -54.32 22.93
N LEU A 330 -15.63 -53.33 22.03
CA LEU A 330 -14.48 -52.61 21.49
C LEU A 330 -13.78 -51.80 22.59
N PHE A 331 -14.57 -51.13 23.43
CA PHE A 331 -14.07 -50.37 24.57
C PHE A 331 -13.31 -51.24 25.57
N THR A 332 -13.84 -52.44 25.88
CA THR A 332 -13.14 -53.44 26.71
C THR A 332 -11.84 -53.93 26.07
N THR A 333 -11.82 -54.14 24.75
CA THR A 333 -10.63 -54.54 24.01
C THR A 333 -9.54 -53.47 24.06
N LEU A 334 -9.92 -52.20 23.92
CA LEU A 334 -9.01 -51.06 24.01
C LEU A 334 -8.43 -50.92 25.42
N ALA A 335 -9.24 -51.14 26.47
CA ALA A 335 -8.76 -51.13 27.85
C ALA A 335 -7.65 -52.17 28.07
N GLY A 336 -7.83 -53.40 27.56
CA GLY A 336 -6.79 -54.43 27.64
C GLY A 336 -5.51 -54.09 26.88
N LYS A 337 -5.63 -53.40 25.74
CA LYS A 337 -4.49 -53.00 24.89
C LYS A 337 -3.69 -51.83 25.47
N TYR A 338 -4.35 -50.86 26.09
CA TYR A 338 -3.73 -49.63 26.58
C TYR A 338 -3.72 -49.56 28.11
N GLN A 339 -2.86 -50.36 28.74
CA GLN A 339 -2.80 -50.51 30.20
C GLN A 339 -2.47 -49.21 30.96
N LYS A 340 -1.79 -48.26 30.31
CA LYS A 340 -1.45 -46.93 30.87
C LYS A 340 -2.60 -45.92 30.83
N VAL A 341 -3.65 -46.19 30.06
CA VAL A 341 -4.85 -45.34 29.91
C VAL A 341 -5.94 -45.84 30.85
N VAL A 342 -6.69 -44.93 31.45
CA VAL A 342 -7.82 -45.25 32.35
C VAL A 342 -9.10 -45.23 31.53
N PHE A 343 -9.82 -46.36 31.49
CA PHE A 343 -11.09 -46.48 30.75
C PHE A 343 -12.27 -46.47 31.73
N LEU A 344 -13.10 -45.43 31.64
CA LEU A 344 -14.23 -45.21 32.53
C LEU A 344 -15.54 -45.36 31.75
N LYS A 345 -16.40 -46.29 32.16
CA LYS A 345 -17.75 -46.50 31.61
C LYS A 345 -18.76 -45.89 32.57
N VAL A 346 -19.37 -44.78 32.18
CA VAL A 346 -20.33 -44.03 32.98
C VAL A 346 -21.73 -44.44 32.59
N ASP A 347 -22.44 -45.08 33.52
CA ASP A 347 -23.86 -45.38 33.35
C ASP A 347 -24.66 -44.09 33.53
N ILE A 348 -25.52 -43.77 32.57
CA ILE A 348 -26.37 -42.56 32.57
C ILE A 348 -27.85 -42.87 32.76
N ASP A 349 -28.18 -44.13 33.06
CA ASP A 349 -29.54 -44.55 33.42
C ASP A 349 -29.99 -44.06 34.80
#